data_AF-A0A1G7P5X2-F1
#
_entry.id   AF-A0A1G7P5X2-F1
#
_cell.length_a   1.000
_cell.length_b   1.000
_cell.length_c   1.000
_cell.angle_alpha   90.00
_cell.angle_beta   90.00
_cell.angle_gamma   90.00
#
_symmetry.space_group_name_H-M   'P 1'
#
loop_
_entity.id
_entity.type
_entity.pdbx_description
1 polymer ?
#
loop_
_entity_poly.entity_id
_entity_poly.type
_entity_poly.pdbx_seq_one_letter_code
_entity_poly.pdbx_strand_id
1 'polypeptide(L)'
;MDKIYELKGNKITVGLEPKLIRVYSDAQLWAYLEGTAAVRLKRFELLVNAIKADYEQHFNQALAISNASLIVEILVHVYCDYLGLHFNRIIKIKWIQALVKKLLKRAEVVDCGEKSVDSNRWVWDLLAGSQSLFISILPKKLNAKNIKHH
;
A
#
# COMPACT_ATOMS: atom_id res chain seq x y z
N MET A 1 17.07 -7.46 -1.77
CA MET A 1 17.49 -7.76 -0.39
C MET A 1 16.31 -7.50 0.53
N ASP A 2 15.99 -8.41 1.44
CA ASP A 2 14.92 -8.18 2.43
C ASP A 2 15.43 -7.35 3.61
N LYS A 3 14.57 -6.45 4.08
CA LYS A 3 14.73 -5.61 5.26
C LYS A 3 13.55 -5.83 6.20
N ILE A 4 13.81 -5.75 7.50
CA ILE A 4 12.78 -5.82 8.54
C ILE A 4 12.74 -4.48 9.25
N TYR A 5 11.60 -3.81 9.23
CA TYR A 5 11.37 -2.58 9.97
C TYR A 5 10.61 -2.89 11.26
N GLU A 6 11.18 -2.50 12.40
CA GLU A 6 10.51 -2.59 13.69
C GLU A 6 9.73 -1.29 13.98
N LEU A 7 8.47 -1.26 13.56
CA LEU A 7 7.61 -0.08 13.69
C LEU A 7 6.49 -0.32 14.69
N LYS A 8 6.48 0.45 15.78
CA LYS A 8 5.46 0.39 16.83
C LYS A 8 5.23 -1.04 17.36
N GLY A 9 6.32 -1.79 17.54
CA GLY A 9 6.29 -3.18 18.05
C GLY A 9 5.92 -4.25 17.01
N ASN A 10 5.73 -3.88 15.74
CA ASN A 10 5.47 -4.81 14.65
C ASN A 10 6.71 -4.93 13.76
N LYS A 11 6.98 -6.14 13.26
CA LYS A 11 8.07 -6.42 12.31
C LYS A 11 7.49 -6.47 10.90
N ILE A 12 7.84 -5.50 10.07
CA ILE A 12 7.34 -5.37 8.70
C ILE A 12 8.47 -5.73 7.74
N THR A 13 8.28 -6.78 6.95
CA THR A 13 9.26 -7.22 5.96
C THR A 13 9.04 -6.48 4.64
N VAL A 14 10.12 -6.00 4.04
CA VAL A 14 10.11 -5.40 2.70
C VAL A 14 11.34 -5.83 1.92
N GLY A 15 11.14 -6.32 0.70
CA GLY A 15 12.20 -6.55 -0.26
C GLY A 15 12.56 -5.26 -0.98
N LEU A 16 13.85 -4.94 -1.07
CA LEU A 16 14.39 -3.84 -1.87
C LEU A 16 15.07 -4.41 -3.11
N GLU A 17 14.64 -3.99 -4.28
CA GLU A 17 15.21 -4.36 -5.59
C GLU A 17 15.38 -3.09 -6.44
N PRO A 18 16.30 -3.08 -7.44
CA PRO A 18 16.42 -1.93 -8.32
C PRO A 18 15.06 -1.56 -8.95
N LYS A 19 14.61 -0.34 -8.67
CA LYS A 19 13.36 0.31 -9.12
C LYS A 19 12.08 -0.31 -8.58
N LEU A 20 12.17 -1.16 -7.56
CA LEU A 20 11.04 -1.95 -7.06
C LEU A 20 11.18 -2.18 -5.55
N ILE A 21 10.06 -2.12 -4.83
CA ILE A 21 9.97 -2.66 -3.47
C ILE A 21 8.89 -3.72 -3.38
N ARG A 22 9.06 -4.68 -2.48
CA ARG A 22 8.12 -5.77 -2.20
C ARG A 22 7.64 -5.70 -0.78
N VAL A 23 6.43 -5.22 -0.53
CA VAL A 23 5.89 -5.13 0.84
C VAL A 23 5.12 -6.40 1.17
N TYR A 24 5.56 -7.13 2.20
CA TYR A 24 4.90 -8.36 2.62
C TYR A 24 3.64 -8.03 3.42
N SER A 25 2.50 -8.50 2.91
CA SER A 25 1.16 -8.28 3.45
C SER A 25 0.79 -9.39 4.44
N ASP A 26 1.49 -9.41 5.57
CA ASP A 26 1.29 -10.38 6.64
C ASP A 26 0.49 -9.80 7.82
N ALA A 27 0.26 -10.64 8.84
CA ALA A 27 -0.46 -10.25 10.05
C ALA A 27 0.23 -9.08 10.81
N GLN A 28 1.56 -8.95 10.72
CA GLN A 28 2.31 -7.89 11.39
C GLN A 28 2.08 -6.54 10.70
N LEU A 29 2.08 -6.50 9.37
CA LEU A 29 1.69 -5.30 8.63
C LEU A 29 0.23 -4.93 8.92
N TRP A 30 -0.65 -5.92 9.01
CA TRP A 30 -2.06 -5.68 9.30
C TRP A 30 -2.25 -5.07 10.69
N ALA A 31 -1.66 -5.69 11.72
CA ALA A 31 -1.66 -5.15 13.09
C ALA A 31 -1.06 -3.75 13.15
N TYR A 32 0.04 -3.51 12.42
CA TYR A 32 0.62 -2.19 12.28
C TYR A 32 -0.33 -1.18 11.63
N LEU A 33 -1.21 -1.55 10.71
CA LEU A 33 -2.09 -0.58 10.04
C LEU A 33 -3.44 -0.37 10.74
N GLU A 34 -3.72 -1.08 11.84
CA GLU A 34 -4.96 -0.91 12.60
C GLU A 34 -5.08 0.47 13.25
N GLY A 35 -6.33 0.95 13.36
CA GLY A 35 -6.64 2.23 14.00
C GLY A 35 -7.52 3.13 13.15
N THR A 36 -7.70 4.36 13.62
CA THR A 36 -8.45 5.40 12.90
C THR A 36 -7.74 5.81 11.61
N ALA A 37 -8.47 6.47 10.71
CA ALA A 37 -7.93 7.00 9.46
C ALA A 37 -6.66 7.85 9.69
N ALA A 38 -6.68 8.76 10.67
CA ALA A 38 -5.56 9.62 11.00
C ALA A 38 -4.34 8.84 11.52
N VAL A 39 -4.56 7.83 12.37
CA VAL A 39 -3.48 6.96 12.87
C VAL A 39 -2.88 6.17 11.71
N ARG A 40 -3.73 5.58 10.86
CA ARG A 40 -3.29 4.77 9.72
C ARG A 40 -2.49 5.55 8.70
N LEU A 41 -2.94 6.76 8.37
CA LEU A 41 -2.21 7.64 7.46
C LEU A 41 -0.80 7.92 7.99
N LYS A 42 -0.67 8.32 9.26
CA LYS A 42 0.64 8.55 9.90
C LYS A 42 1.52 7.29 9.89
N ARG A 43 0.94 6.12 10.10
CA ARG A 43 1.66 4.84 10.06
C ARG A 43 2.14 4.51 8.64
N PHE A 44 1.30 4.72 7.63
CA PHE A 44 1.72 4.59 6.24
C PHE A 44 2.84 5.55 5.86
N GLU A 45 2.76 6.82 6.27
CA GLU A 45 3.81 7.81 6.04
C GLU A 45 5.14 7.40 6.69
N LEU A 46 5.11 6.94 7.95
CA LEU A 46 6.29 6.44 8.65
C LEU A 46 6.91 5.24 7.92
N LEU A 47 6.10 4.26 7.52
CA LEU A 47 6.56 3.08 6.79
C LEU A 47 7.20 3.45 5.45
N VAL A 48 6.52 4.25 4.63
CA VAL A 48 7.01 4.63 3.29
C VAL A 48 8.26 5.48 3.38
N ASN A 49 8.34 6.42 4.34
CA ASN A 49 9.55 7.22 4.54
C ASN A 49 10.74 6.34 4.95
N ALA A 50 10.54 5.38 5.86
CA ALA A 50 11.59 4.46 6.26
C ALA A 50 12.08 3.61 5.08
N ILE A 51 11.14 3.05 4.29
CA ILE A 51 11.48 2.26 3.11
C ILE A 51 12.28 3.08 2.09
N LYS A 52 11.84 4.31 1.79
CA LYS A 52 12.51 5.15 0.79
C LYS A 52 13.89 5.62 1.24
N ALA A 53 14.06 5.91 2.52
CA ALA A 53 15.36 6.25 3.09
C ALA A 53 16.33 5.07 2.97
N ASP A 54 15.91 3.87 3.37
CA ASP A 54 16.74 2.65 3.25
C ASP A 54 17.03 2.30 1.79
N TYR A 55 16.06 2.47 0.89
CA TYR A 55 16.23 2.27 -0.54
C TYR A 55 17.30 3.23 -1.10
N GLU A 56 17.20 4.52 -0.79
CA GLU A 56 18.15 5.53 -1.25
C GLU A 56 19.57 5.26 -0.72
N GLN A 57 19.69 4.88 0.55
CA GLN A 57 20.98 4.49 1.13
C GLN A 57 21.57 3.25 0.46
N HIS A 58 20.74 2.27 0.09
CA HIS A 58 21.22 1.00 -0.47
C HIS A 58 21.61 1.12 -1.95
N PHE A 59 20.83 1.84 -2.75
CA PHE A 59 21.05 1.96 -4.20
C PHE A 59 21.73 3.27 -4.61
N ASN A 60 21.97 4.18 -3.65
CA ASN A 60 22.46 5.54 -3.90
C ASN A 60 21.59 6.31 -4.92
N GLN A 61 20.29 6.02 -4.92
CA GLN A 61 19.29 6.59 -5.81
C GLN A 61 17.93 6.57 -5.13
N ALA A 62 17.20 7.68 -5.18
CA ALA A 62 15.84 7.74 -4.67
C ALA A 62 14.88 6.85 -5.48
N LEU A 63 13.99 6.13 -4.79
CA LEU A 63 12.87 5.41 -5.42
C LEU A 63 11.92 6.43 -6.07
N ALA A 64 11.78 6.37 -7.39
CA ALA A 64 11.03 7.35 -8.19
C ALA A 64 9.50 7.12 -8.14
N ILE A 65 8.96 7.01 -6.93
CA ILE A 65 7.52 6.87 -6.63
C ILE A 65 7.18 7.88 -5.53
N SER A 66 6.10 8.65 -5.71
CA SER A 66 5.65 9.58 -4.67
C SER A 66 5.11 8.83 -3.46
N ASN A 67 5.20 9.42 -2.26
CA ASN A 67 4.71 8.77 -1.05
C ASN A 67 3.21 8.48 -1.15
N ALA A 68 2.42 9.41 -1.67
CA ALA A 68 0.97 9.22 -1.81
C ALA A 68 0.61 8.08 -2.78
N SER A 69 1.31 7.99 -3.93
CA SER A 69 1.14 6.91 -4.91
C SER A 69 1.48 5.56 -4.28
N LEU A 70 2.60 5.48 -3.57
CA LEU A 70 3.04 4.26 -2.91
C LEU A 70 2.09 3.83 -1.78
N ILE A 71 1.60 4.77 -0.97
CA ILE A 71 0.64 4.47 0.09
C ILE A 71 -0.66 3.92 -0.50
N VAL A 72 -1.17 4.55 -1.57
CA VAL A 72 -2.41 4.09 -2.22
C VAL A 72 -2.26 2.68 -2.77
N GLU A 73 -1.15 2.37 -3.44
CA GLU A 73 -0.90 1.02 -3.97
C GLU A 73 -0.85 -0.04 -2.86
N ILE A 74 -0.05 0.18 -1.81
CA ILE A 74 0.02 -0.75 -0.67
C ILE A 74 -1.35 -0.88 -0.03
N LEU A 75 -2.06 0.22 0.18
CA LEU A 75 -3.40 0.23 0.75
C LEU A 75 -4.38 -0.57 -0.10
N VAL A 76 -4.37 -0.39 -1.42
CA VAL A 76 -5.29 -1.06 -2.35
C VAL A 76 -5.08 -2.57 -2.31
N HIS A 77 -3.84 -3.03 -2.29
CA HIS A 77 -3.54 -4.46 -2.23
C HIS A 77 -3.74 -5.06 -0.83
N VAL A 78 -3.37 -4.35 0.24
CA VAL A 78 -3.59 -4.83 1.62
C VAL A 78 -5.08 -4.88 1.96
N TYR A 79 -5.90 -3.94 1.47
CA TYR A 79 -7.33 -3.89 1.78
C TYR A 79 -8.20 -4.32 0.59
N CYS A 80 -7.67 -5.15 -0.31
CA CYS A 80 -8.31 -5.42 -1.61
C CYS A 80 -9.75 -5.93 -1.49
N ASP A 81 -10.01 -6.83 -0.55
CA ASP A 81 -11.33 -7.43 -0.34
C ASP A 81 -12.36 -6.37 0.12
N TYR A 82 -11.94 -5.48 1.01
CA TYR A 82 -12.79 -4.39 1.48
C TYR A 82 -12.99 -3.31 0.42
N LEU A 83 -11.90 -2.91 -0.23
CA LEU A 83 -11.94 -1.88 -1.25
C LEU A 83 -12.70 -2.36 -2.48
N GLY A 84 -12.60 -3.61 -2.91
CA GLY A 84 -13.38 -4.14 -4.03
C GLY A 84 -14.90 -3.92 -3.87
N LEU A 85 -15.41 -3.95 -2.63
CA LEU A 85 -16.82 -3.68 -2.33
C LEU A 85 -17.19 -2.19 -2.34
N HIS A 86 -16.23 -1.30 -2.06
CA HIS A 86 -16.48 0.13 -1.85
C HIS A 86 -15.84 1.03 -2.92
N PHE A 87 -14.98 0.49 -3.79
CA PHE A 87 -14.15 1.25 -4.74
C PHE A 87 -14.99 2.11 -5.67
N ASN A 88 -16.08 1.53 -6.18
CA ASN A 88 -17.00 2.22 -7.09
C ASN A 88 -17.73 3.41 -6.45
N ARG A 89 -17.77 3.50 -5.11
CA ARG A 89 -18.32 4.65 -4.38
C ARG A 89 -17.32 5.80 -4.28
N ILE A 90 -16.02 5.49 -4.28
CA ILE A 90 -14.93 6.47 -4.16
C ILE A 90 -14.59 7.03 -5.54
N ILE A 91 -14.33 6.15 -6.50
CA ILE A 91 -13.92 6.50 -7.86
C ILE A 91 -15.12 6.31 -8.77
N LYS A 92 -15.61 7.38 -9.41
CA LYS A 92 -16.77 7.33 -10.32
C LYS A 92 -16.40 7.08 -11.80
N ILE A 93 -15.10 7.00 -12.11
CA ILE A 93 -14.60 6.84 -13.47
C ILE A 93 -14.63 5.34 -13.83
N LYS A 94 -15.58 4.94 -14.69
CA LYS A 94 -15.87 3.53 -15.01
C LYS A 94 -14.67 2.74 -15.52
N TRP A 95 -13.83 3.33 -16.37
CA TRP A 95 -12.67 2.63 -16.91
C TRP A 95 -11.57 2.42 -15.84
N ILE A 96 -11.42 3.36 -14.89
CA ILE A 96 -10.54 3.18 -13.71
C ILE A 96 -11.09 2.08 -12.82
N GLN A 97 -12.39 2.07 -12.54
CA GLN A 97 -13.03 1.00 -11.75
C GLN A 97 -12.76 -0.38 -12.37
N ALA A 98 -12.93 -0.50 -13.69
CA ALA A 98 -12.68 -1.76 -14.40
C ALA A 98 -11.20 -2.18 -14.33
N LEU A 99 -10.28 -1.22 -14.46
CA LEU A 99 -8.84 -1.48 -14.36
C LEU A 99 -8.44 -1.89 -12.95
N VAL A 100 -8.81 -1.10 -11.93
CA VAL A 100 -8.47 -1.37 -10.54
C VAL A 100 -9.12 -2.66 -10.05
N LYS A 101 -10.33 -3.01 -10.50
CA LYS A 101 -10.94 -4.32 -10.19
C LYS A 101 -10.10 -5.50 -10.72
N LYS A 102 -9.36 -5.33 -11.83
CA LYS A 102 -8.43 -6.36 -12.33
C LYS A 102 -7.14 -6.40 -11.50
N LEU A 103 -6.70 -5.26 -10.96
CA LEU A 103 -5.50 -5.12 -10.12
C LEU A 103 -5.75 -5.53 -8.66
N LEU A 104 -6.99 -5.38 -8.17
CA LEU A 104 -7.47 -5.78 -6.85
C LEU A 104 -7.49 -7.30 -6.73
N LYS A 105 -6.31 -7.88 -6.58
CA LYS A 105 -6.10 -9.27 -6.22
C LYS A 105 -5.44 -9.30 -4.86
N ARG A 106 -5.89 -10.23 -4.01
CA ARG A 106 -5.21 -10.52 -2.76
C ARG A 106 -3.78 -10.93 -3.09
N ALA A 107 -2.85 -10.20 -2.51
CA ALA A 107 -1.42 -10.41 -2.71
C ALA A 107 -0.77 -10.56 -1.34
N GLU A 108 -0.07 -11.67 -1.13
CA GLU A 108 0.78 -11.87 0.05
C GLU A 108 2.00 -10.96 0.00
N VAL A 109 2.43 -10.58 -1.21
CA VAL A 109 3.52 -9.65 -1.46
C VAL A 109 3.03 -8.59 -2.44
N VAL A 110 3.17 -7.33 -2.07
CA VAL A 110 2.79 -6.18 -2.90
C VAL A 110 4.04 -5.63 -3.58
N ASP A 111 4.13 -5.84 -4.89
CA ASP A 111 5.17 -5.27 -5.74
C ASP A 111 4.84 -3.81 -6.08
N CYS A 112 5.69 -2.88 -5.64
CA CYS A 112 5.54 -1.45 -5.91
C CYS A 112 6.73 -0.93 -6.73
N GLY A 113 6.56 -0.87 -8.05
CA GLY A 113 7.62 -0.57 -9.00
C GLY A 113 7.56 0.84 -9.62
N GLU A 114 8.69 1.40 -10.00
CA GLU A 114 8.73 2.65 -10.78
C GLU A 114 8.04 2.48 -12.14
N LYS A 115 7.71 3.59 -12.82
CA LYS A 115 7.06 3.57 -14.16
C LYS A 115 7.74 2.68 -15.19
N SER A 116 9.05 2.49 -15.08
CA SER A 116 9.83 1.65 -16.01
C SER A 116 9.67 0.15 -15.77
N VAL A 117 9.16 -0.27 -14.61
CA VAL A 117 8.99 -1.68 -14.23
C VAL A 117 7.54 -2.03 -13.82
N ASP A 118 6.70 -1.04 -13.53
CA ASP A 118 5.28 -1.18 -13.27
C ASP A 118 4.45 -0.37 -14.28
N SER A 119 3.81 -1.09 -15.20
CA SER A 119 2.95 -0.51 -16.25
C SER A 119 1.66 0.10 -15.73
N ASN A 120 1.25 -0.21 -14.49
CA ASN A 120 0.06 0.35 -13.86
C ASN A 120 0.39 1.54 -12.94
N ARG A 121 1.67 1.96 -12.84
CA ARG A 121 2.10 3.07 -11.97
C ARG A 121 1.27 4.34 -12.15
N TRP A 122 0.86 4.64 -13.37
CA TRP A 122 0.04 5.81 -13.67
C TRP A 122 -1.34 5.76 -13.00
N VAL A 123 -1.90 4.57 -12.74
CA VAL A 123 -3.16 4.38 -12.00
C VAL A 123 -2.95 4.78 -10.55
N TRP A 124 -1.86 4.33 -9.94
CA TRP A 124 -1.51 4.65 -8.57
C TRP A 124 -1.23 6.15 -8.40
N ASP A 125 -0.49 6.75 -9.35
CA ASP A 125 -0.23 8.19 -9.39
C ASP A 125 -1.53 9.00 -9.52
N LEU A 126 -2.49 8.54 -10.34
CA LEU A 126 -3.79 9.19 -10.49
C LEU A 126 -4.64 9.08 -9.21
N LEU A 127 -4.60 7.93 -8.53
CA LEU A 127 -5.36 7.68 -7.30
C LEU A 127 -4.71 8.34 -6.05
N ALA A 128 -3.43 8.72 -6.13
CA ALA A 128 -2.69 9.33 -5.04
C ALA A 128 -3.40 10.56 -4.44
N GLY A 129 -4.02 11.40 -5.28
CA GLY A 129 -4.79 12.57 -4.82
C GLY A 129 -6.03 12.25 -3.98
N SER A 130 -6.50 10.99 -4.02
CA SER A 130 -7.66 10.50 -3.25
C SER A 130 -7.28 9.67 -2.03
N GLN A 131 -6.00 9.62 -1.63
CA GLN A 131 -5.50 8.78 -0.53
C GLN A 131 -6.31 8.94 0.77
N SER A 132 -6.64 10.18 1.16
CA SER A 132 -7.43 10.45 2.37
C SER A 132 -8.84 9.87 2.31
N LEU A 133 -9.47 9.85 1.13
CA LEU A 133 -10.79 9.22 0.93
C LEU A 133 -10.69 7.69 1.02
N PHE A 134 -9.64 7.10 0.46
CA PHE A 134 -9.41 5.67 0.59
C PHE A 134 -9.22 5.26 2.05
N ILE A 135 -8.39 6.00 2.80
CA ILE A 135 -8.10 5.68 4.20
C ILE A 135 -9.33 5.88 5.10
N SER A 136 -10.15 6.91 4.85
CA SER A 136 -11.30 7.25 5.71
C SER A 136 -12.41 6.20 5.71
N ILE A 137 -12.59 5.47 4.60
CA ILE A 137 -13.64 4.45 4.49
C ILE A 137 -13.26 3.10 5.08
N LEU A 138 -11.98 2.87 5.41
CA LEU A 138 -11.51 1.56 5.86
C LEU A 138 -12.00 1.22 7.27
N PRO A 139 -12.24 -0.07 7.57
CA PRO A 139 -12.62 -0.48 8.91
C PRO A 139 -11.47 -0.24 9.89
N LYS A 140 -11.79 0.11 11.14
CA LYS A 140 -10.79 0.39 12.20
C LYS A 140 -9.89 -0.82 12.49
N LYS A 141 -10.45 -2.03 12.43
CA LYS A 141 -9.75 -3.30 12.60
C LYS A 141 -9.84 -4.10 11.31
N LEU A 142 -8.72 -4.68 10.89
CA LEU A 142 -8.62 -5.46 9.66
C LEU A 142 -9.35 -6.80 9.80
N ASN A 143 -9.25 -7.44 10.97
CA ASN A 143 -9.80 -8.77 11.23
C ASN A 143 -11.26 -8.76 11.74
N ALA A 144 -11.82 -7.61 12.11
CA ALA A 144 -13.14 -7.54 12.75
C ALA A 144 -14.34 -7.88 11.83
N LYS A 145 -14.10 -8.13 10.55
CA LYS A 145 -15.15 -8.41 9.55
C LYS A 145 -14.91 -9.70 8.74
N ASN A 146 -14.07 -10.63 9.23
CA ASN A 146 -13.66 -11.83 8.48
C ASN A 146 -13.06 -11.50 7.10
N ILE A 147 -12.49 -10.31 6.94
CA ILE A 147 -11.93 -9.85 5.66
C ILE A 147 -10.64 -10.61 5.33
N LYS A 148 -9.93 -11.11 6.36
CA LYS A 148 -8.73 -11.93 6.19
C LYS A 148 -8.77 -13.12 7.15
N HIS A 149 -8.80 -14.32 6.59
CA HIS A 149 -8.58 -15.55 7.34
C HIS A 149 -7.08 -15.71 7.57
N HIS A 150 -6.72 -15.98 8.82
CA HIS A 150 -5.37 -16.35 9.28
C HIS A 150 -4.84 -17.57 8.54
#